data_AF-A0A420Y7X9-F1
#
_entry.id   AF-A0A420Y7X9-F1
#
_cell.length_a   1.000
_cell.length_b   1.000
_cell.length_c   1.000
_cell.angle_alpha   90.00
_cell.angle_beta   90.00
_cell.angle_gamma   90.00
#
_symmetry.space_group_name_H-M   'P 1'
#
loop_
_entity.id
_entity.type
_entity.pdbx_description
1 polymer ?
#
loop_
_entity_poly.entity_id
_entity_poly.type
_entity_poly.pdbx_seq_one_letter_code
_entity_poly.pdbx_strand_id
1 'polypeptide(L)'
;MSVDKLGIPPQSAPVFTARPNSIIENTRRLIEQAREVQRQVMEDVEPGSATFSNVILPLAHSENAAAVESHILRFYRFVSADSELREASRKAQNLWDEFCIGTAMNEGLFNLVDAVLEKHEELDTESLHLLRRKHKNQ
;
A
#
# COMPACT_ATOMS: atom_id res chain seq x y z
N MET A 1 28.70 -11.11 -15.21
CA MET A 1 27.78 -11.61 -14.18
C MET A 1 28.62 -12.37 -13.16
N SER A 2 28.92 -11.80 -11.99
CA SER A 2 29.73 -12.49 -10.96
C SER A 2 28.96 -13.66 -10.35
N VAL A 3 29.68 -14.77 -10.15
CA VAL A 3 29.21 -16.06 -9.64
C VAL A 3 28.69 -15.96 -8.19
N ASP A 4 29.05 -14.90 -7.46
CA ASP A 4 28.69 -14.66 -6.05
C ASP A 4 27.20 -14.41 -5.79
N LYS A 5 26.36 -14.25 -6.83
CA LYS A 5 24.91 -14.00 -6.68
C LYS A 5 24.03 -15.25 -6.67
N LEU A 6 24.57 -16.46 -6.81
CA LEU A 6 23.78 -17.67 -7.06
C LEU A 6 23.31 -18.45 -5.82
N GLY A 7 23.58 -17.98 -4.59
CA GLY A 7 23.28 -18.75 -3.36
C GLY A 7 22.35 -18.09 -2.34
N ILE A 8 22.05 -16.80 -2.50
CA ILE A 8 21.24 -16.05 -1.52
C ILE A 8 19.97 -15.57 -2.25
N PRO A 9 18.77 -15.95 -1.80
CA PRO A 9 17.56 -15.45 -2.42
C PRO A 9 17.56 -13.92 -2.34
N PRO A 10 17.19 -13.21 -3.42
CA PRO A 10 17.25 -11.75 -3.48
C PRO A 10 16.33 -11.06 -2.46
N GLN A 11 15.38 -11.81 -1.89
CA GLN A 11 14.44 -11.35 -0.87
C GLN A 11 14.58 -12.20 0.39
N SER A 12 14.71 -11.52 1.53
CA SER A 12 14.74 -12.16 2.85
C SER A 12 13.41 -12.85 3.18
N ALA A 13 13.48 -13.95 3.94
CA ALA A 13 12.29 -14.65 4.39
C ALA A 13 11.45 -13.78 5.35
N PRO A 14 10.11 -13.88 5.32
CA PRO A 14 9.24 -13.27 6.32
C PRO A 14 9.53 -13.80 7.73
N VAL A 15 9.56 -12.91 8.72
CA VAL A 15 9.84 -13.25 10.12
C VAL A 15 8.60 -13.03 10.98
N PHE A 16 8.26 -14.03 11.81
CA PHE A 16 7.06 -14.03 12.66
C PHE A 16 7.40 -13.89 14.15
N THR A 17 7.89 -12.71 14.55
CA THR A 17 8.34 -12.43 15.94
C THR A 17 7.60 -11.25 16.58
N ALA A 18 6.40 -10.94 16.12
CA ALA A 18 5.63 -9.80 16.62
C ALA A 18 5.11 -10.05 18.05
N ARG A 19 4.93 -8.96 18.80
CA ARG A 19 4.25 -8.94 20.10
C ARG A 19 2.88 -8.25 19.96
N PRO A 20 1.90 -8.51 20.84
CA PRO A 20 0.58 -7.90 20.72
C PRO A 20 0.61 -6.37 20.54
N ASN A 21 1.39 -5.64 21.34
CA ASN A 21 1.52 -4.19 21.24
C ASN A 21 2.19 -3.74 19.92
N SER A 22 3.24 -4.44 19.49
CA SER A 22 3.97 -4.07 18.27
C SER A 22 3.12 -4.23 17.01
N ILE A 23 2.12 -5.14 17.01
CA ILE A 23 1.22 -5.31 15.87
C ILE A 23 0.41 -4.03 15.61
N ILE A 24 -0.14 -3.43 16.66
CA ILE A 24 -0.95 -2.21 16.55
C ILE A 24 -0.07 -1.00 16.21
N GLU A 25 1.08 -0.86 16.88
CA GLU A 25 2.04 0.21 16.62
C GLU A 25 2.54 0.18 15.17
N ASN A 26 2.94 -0.99 14.67
CA ASN A 26 3.41 -1.14 13.30
C ASN A 26 2.29 -0.88 12.29
N THR A 27 1.06 -1.31 12.58
CA THR A 27 -0.10 -1.02 11.70
C THR A 27 -0.34 0.49 11.59
N ARG A 28 -0.31 1.22 12.72
CA ARG A 28 -0.46 2.68 12.73
C ARG A 28 0.67 3.37 11.97
N ARG A 29 1.91 2.91 12.16
CA ARG A 29 3.07 3.43 11.43
C ARG A 29 2.92 3.26 9.91
N LEU A 30 2.47 2.08 9.46
CA LEU A 30 2.23 1.81 8.04
C LEU A 30 1.13 2.70 7.46
N ILE A 31 0.03 2.88 8.20
CA ILE A 31 -1.07 3.76 7.80
C ILE A 31 -0.57 5.20 7.69
N GLU A 32 0.21 5.69 8.66
CA GLU A 32 0.73 7.06 8.64
C GLU A 32 1.68 7.29 7.46
N GLN A 33 2.57 6.34 7.17
CA GLN A 33 3.44 6.40 5.99
C GLN A 33 2.64 6.44 4.69
N ALA A 34 1.57 5.62 4.58
CA ALA A 34 0.73 5.61 3.39
C ALA A 34 -0.08 6.91 3.24
N ARG A 35 -0.61 7.44 4.33
CA ARG A 35 -1.30 8.74 4.37
C ARG A 35 -0.40 9.89 3.97
N GLU A 36 0.84 9.86 4.41
CA GLU A 36 1.82 10.89 4.06
C GLU A 36 2.06 10.93 2.54
N VAL A 37 2.18 9.78 1.89
CA VAL A 37 2.29 9.72 0.42
C VAL A 37 1.02 10.25 -0.25
N GLN A 38 -0.16 9.87 0.24
CA GLN A 38 -1.43 10.39 -0.29
C GLN A 38 -1.52 11.92 -0.16
N ARG A 39 -1.12 12.46 1.00
CA ARG A 39 -1.08 13.88 1.28
C ARG A 39 -0.12 14.61 0.35
N GLN A 40 1.10 14.12 0.19
CA GLN A 40 2.09 14.68 -0.73
C GLN A 40 1.56 14.71 -2.17
N VAL A 41 0.98 13.61 -2.66
CA VAL A 41 0.40 13.57 -4.01
C VAL A 41 -0.72 14.61 -4.18
N MET A 42 -1.59 14.78 -3.17
CA MET A 42 -2.66 15.77 -3.23
C MET A 42 -2.19 17.22 -3.11
N GLU A 43 -1.10 17.48 -2.38
CA GLU A 43 -0.55 18.82 -2.19
C GLU A 43 0.33 19.27 -3.35
N ASP A 44 1.10 18.34 -3.94
CA ASP A 44 2.13 18.66 -4.93
C ASP A 44 1.62 18.58 -6.38
N VAL A 45 0.49 17.91 -6.63
CA VAL A 45 -0.02 17.65 -7.98
C VAL A 45 -1.35 18.35 -8.22
N GLU A 46 -1.34 19.29 -9.15
CA GLU A 46 -2.56 19.90 -9.68
C GLU A 46 -3.19 18.99 -10.74
N PRO A 47 -4.53 18.88 -10.85
CA PRO A 47 -5.21 17.99 -11.80
C PRO A 47 -4.73 18.15 -13.25
N GLY A 48 -4.51 19.38 -13.72
CA GLY A 48 -4.03 19.63 -15.09
C GLY A 48 -2.58 19.16 -15.36
N SER A 49 -1.82 18.87 -14.31
CA SER A 49 -0.44 18.36 -14.38
C SER A 49 -0.31 16.90 -13.96
N ALA A 50 -1.43 16.25 -13.63
CA ALA A 50 -1.46 14.87 -13.19
C ALA A 50 -0.95 13.93 -14.30
N THR A 51 -0.09 13.00 -13.93
CA THR A 51 0.51 11.98 -14.80
C THR A 51 0.52 10.63 -14.09
N PHE A 52 0.75 9.56 -14.85
CA PHE A 52 0.97 8.25 -14.23
C PHE A 52 2.16 8.27 -13.25
N SER A 53 3.23 8.99 -13.59
CA SER A 53 4.47 9.01 -12.81
C SER A 53 4.40 9.81 -11.52
N ASN A 54 3.57 10.85 -11.43
CA ASN A 54 3.47 11.70 -10.23
C ASN A 54 2.23 11.41 -9.36
N VAL A 55 1.22 10.69 -9.87
CA VAL A 55 0.05 10.26 -9.08
C VAL A 55 0.06 8.75 -8.84
N ILE A 56 0.02 7.94 -9.90
CA ILE A 56 -0.22 6.49 -9.77
C ILE A 56 0.99 5.77 -9.23
N LEU A 57 2.17 6.09 -9.73
CA LEU A 57 3.41 5.39 -9.39
C LEU A 57 3.79 5.56 -7.90
N PRO A 58 3.74 6.77 -7.29
CA PRO A 58 4.01 6.93 -5.86
C PRO A 58 3.01 6.16 -4.98
N LEU A 59 1.71 6.19 -5.32
CA LEU A 59 0.69 5.43 -4.61
C LEU A 59 0.93 3.93 -4.70
N ALA A 60 1.26 3.41 -5.90
CA ALA A 60 1.56 2.01 -6.11
C ALA A 60 2.81 1.54 -5.35
N HIS A 61 3.86 2.37 -5.30
CA HIS A 61 5.06 2.08 -4.51
C HIS A 61 4.78 2.06 -3.01
N SER A 62 3.98 3.01 -2.51
CA SER A 62 3.57 3.04 -1.11
C SER A 62 2.80 1.77 -0.70
N GLU A 63 1.84 1.34 -1.54
CA GLU A 63 1.09 0.11 -1.33
C GLU A 63 1.99 -1.12 -1.34
N ASN A 64 2.91 -1.20 -2.30
CA ASN A 64 3.85 -2.31 -2.38
C ASN A 64 4.78 -2.36 -1.16
N ALA A 65 5.26 -1.20 -0.68
CA ALA A 65 6.09 -1.11 0.51
C ALA A 65 5.34 -1.59 1.77
N ALA A 66 4.05 -1.28 1.89
CA ALA A 66 3.23 -1.71 3.03
C ALA A 66 2.70 -3.14 2.91
N ALA A 67 2.64 -3.73 1.70
CA ALA A 67 1.99 -5.01 1.45
C ALA A 67 2.57 -6.16 2.28
N VAL A 68 3.91 -6.30 2.30
CA VAL A 68 4.56 -7.43 3.00
C VAL A 68 4.30 -7.38 4.51
N GLU A 69 4.56 -6.23 5.13
CA GLU A 69 4.40 -6.10 6.58
C GLU A 69 2.92 -6.14 6.99
N SER A 70 2.03 -5.45 6.27
CA SER A 70 0.60 -5.48 6.58
C SER A 70 0.01 -6.90 6.47
N HIS A 71 0.47 -7.72 5.53
CA HIS A 71 0.05 -9.12 5.43
C HIS A 71 0.50 -9.92 6.64
N ILE A 72 1.76 -9.80 7.06
CA ILE A 72 2.29 -10.50 8.24
C ILE A 72 1.50 -10.11 9.50
N LEU A 73 1.29 -8.81 9.73
CA LEU A 73 0.58 -8.29 10.91
C LEU A 73 -0.86 -8.83 11.00
N ARG A 74 -1.54 -8.93 9.86
CA ARG A 74 -2.92 -9.46 9.76
C ARG A 74 -2.94 -11.00 9.80
N PHE A 75 -1.89 -11.69 9.40
CA PHE A 75 -1.88 -13.15 9.28
C PHE A 75 -2.01 -13.86 10.64
N TYR A 76 -1.46 -13.28 11.70
CA TYR A 76 -1.47 -13.87 13.04
C TYR A 76 -2.86 -14.25 13.56
N ARG A 77 -3.92 -13.52 13.17
CA ARG A 77 -5.30 -13.84 13.57
C ARG A 77 -5.75 -15.26 13.20
N PHE A 78 -5.15 -15.84 12.16
CA PHE A 78 -5.48 -17.17 11.67
C PHE A 78 -4.62 -18.29 12.25
N VAL A 79 -3.36 -18.00 12.58
CA VAL A 79 -2.35 -19.04 12.84
C VAL A 79 -1.72 -19.00 14.22
N SER A 80 -1.81 -17.88 14.95
CA SER A 80 -1.17 -17.76 16.26
C SER A 80 -1.88 -18.63 17.30
N ALA A 81 -1.11 -19.34 18.14
CA ALA A 81 -1.63 -20.03 19.32
C ALA A 81 -2.01 -19.06 20.46
N ASP A 82 -1.37 -17.89 20.51
CA ASP A 82 -1.63 -16.83 21.49
C ASP A 82 -2.91 -16.04 21.13
N SER A 83 -3.87 -16.02 22.06
CA SER A 83 -5.14 -15.31 21.92
C SER A 83 -5.01 -13.79 21.88
N GLU A 84 -4.11 -13.20 22.67
CA GLU A 84 -3.89 -11.75 22.68
C GLU A 84 -3.31 -11.28 21.34
N LEU A 85 -2.40 -12.09 20.80
CA LEU A 85 -1.77 -11.84 19.51
C LEU A 85 -2.79 -11.97 18.36
N ARG A 86 -3.70 -12.96 18.42
CA ARG A 86 -4.82 -13.06 17.47
C ARG A 86 -5.73 -11.84 17.54
N GLU A 87 -6.06 -11.37 18.74
CA GLU A 87 -6.95 -10.22 18.94
C GLU A 87 -6.30 -8.90 18.46
N ALA A 88 -5.02 -8.68 18.77
CA ALA A 88 -4.26 -7.55 18.24
C ALA A 88 -4.23 -7.57 16.69
N SER A 89 -4.07 -8.75 16.10
CA SER A 89 -4.08 -8.93 14.64
C SER A 89 -5.43 -8.64 14.00
N ARG A 90 -6.56 -8.99 14.66
CA ARG A 90 -7.91 -8.59 14.20
C ARG A 90 -8.09 -7.08 14.25
N LYS A 91 -7.68 -6.44 15.35
CA LYS A 91 -7.72 -4.97 15.48
C LYS A 91 -6.87 -4.27 14.41
N ALA A 92 -5.68 -4.80 14.14
CA ALA A 92 -4.84 -4.32 13.05
C ALA A 92 -5.51 -4.45 11.68
N GLN A 93 -6.20 -5.57 11.41
CA GLN A 93 -7.00 -5.70 10.20
C GLN A 93 -8.07 -4.61 10.11
N ASN A 94 -8.86 -4.40 11.16
CA ASN A 94 -9.92 -3.39 11.15
C ASN A 94 -9.37 -1.98 10.88
N LEU A 95 -8.27 -1.60 11.54
CA LEU A 95 -7.61 -0.30 11.31
C LEU A 95 -7.14 -0.14 9.86
N TRP A 96 -6.56 -1.20 9.29
CA TRP A 96 -6.10 -1.18 7.90
C TRP A 96 -7.26 -1.10 6.91
N ASP A 97 -8.34 -1.86 7.16
CA ASP A 97 -9.52 -1.88 6.31
C ASP A 97 -10.26 -0.53 6.35
N GLU A 98 -10.37 0.10 7.53
CA GLU A 98 -10.88 1.48 7.68
C GLU A 98 -10.03 2.49 6.90
N PHE A 99 -8.70 2.36 6.93
CA PHE A 99 -7.80 3.20 6.13
C PHE A 99 -8.01 2.99 4.62
N CYS A 100 -8.14 1.74 4.17
CA CYS A 100 -8.40 1.44 2.75
C CYS A 100 -9.75 2.02 2.29
N ILE A 101 -10.79 1.90 3.10
CA ILE A 101 -12.11 2.50 2.82
C ILE A 101 -11.98 4.02 2.70
N GLY A 102 -11.32 4.66 3.67
CA GLY A 102 -11.08 6.11 3.64
C GLY A 102 -10.27 6.57 2.42
N THR A 103 -9.32 5.73 1.96
CA THR A 103 -8.54 6.00 0.74
C THR A 103 -9.40 5.90 -0.52
N ALA A 104 -10.28 4.90 -0.62
CA ALA A 104 -11.19 4.75 -1.76
C ALA A 104 -12.17 5.92 -1.84
N MET A 105 -12.72 6.34 -0.69
CA MET A 105 -13.67 7.45 -0.61
C MET A 105 -13.03 8.84 -0.68
N ASN A 106 -11.72 8.95 -0.91
CA ASN A 106 -11.04 10.24 -0.97
C ASN A 106 -11.24 10.88 -2.35
N GLU A 107 -12.19 11.82 -2.44
CA GLU A 107 -12.51 12.56 -3.67
C GLU A 107 -11.29 13.27 -4.28
N GLY A 108 -10.39 13.81 -3.45
CA GLY A 108 -9.18 14.49 -3.93
C GLY A 108 -8.24 13.52 -4.68
N LEU A 109 -8.02 12.34 -4.12
CA LEU A 109 -7.26 11.29 -4.79
C LEU A 109 -7.97 10.80 -6.05
N PHE A 110 -9.29 10.60 -5.99
CA PHE A 110 -10.08 10.18 -7.15
C PHE A 110 -9.96 11.17 -8.31
N ASN A 111 -10.12 12.47 -8.05
CA ASN A 111 -10.02 13.51 -9.07
C ASN A 111 -8.65 13.52 -9.76
N LEU A 112 -7.56 13.26 -9.01
CA LEU A 112 -6.23 13.13 -9.59
C LEU A 112 -6.09 11.87 -10.45
N VAL A 113 -6.59 10.72 -9.98
CA VAL A 113 -6.56 9.47 -10.75
C VAL A 113 -7.41 9.57 -12.03
N ASP A 114 -8.56 10.21 -11.96
CA ASP A 114 -9.44 10.50 -13.09
C ASP A 114 -8.74 11.40 -14.11
N ALA A 115 -8.12 12.49 -13.66
CA ALA A 115 -7.34 13.38 -14.52
C ALA A 115 -6.19 12.66 -15.26
N VAL A 116 -5.50 11.72 -14.59
CA VAL A 116 -4.48 10.87 -15.25
C VAL A 116 -5.09 10.00 -16.35
N LEU A 117 -6.28 9.43 -16.11
CA LEU A 117 -6.96 8.59 -17.09
C LEU A 117 -7.43 9.38 -18.31
N GLU A 118 -8.00 10.56 -18.10
CA GLU A 118 -8.47 11.47 -19.16
C GLU A 118 -7.33 11.99 -20.04
N LYS A 119 -6.11 12.08 -19.50
CA LYS A 119 -4.95 12.55 -20.24
C LYS A 119 -4.50 11.61 -21.36
N HIS A 120 -4.91 10.33 -21.32
CA HIS A 120 -4.57 9.33 -22.32
C HIS A 120 -3.06 9.23 -22.62
N GLU A 121 -2.23 9.25 -21.58
CA GLU A 121 -0.78 9.09 -21.71
C GLU A 121 -0.44 7.74 -22.41
N GLU A 122 0.59 7.75 -23.27
CA GLU A 122 1.11 6.52 -23.87
C GLU A 122 1.84 5.68 -22.81
N LEU A 123 1.15 4.68 -22.27
CA LEU A 123 1.64 3.76 -21.24
C LEU A 123 1.83 2.34 -21.78
N ASP A 124 2.73 1.58 -21.17
CA ASP A 124 2.80 0.13 -21.41
C ASP A 124 1.52 -0.57 -20.91
N THR A 125 1.35 -1.83 -21.33
CA THR A 125 0.13 -2.60 -21.06
C THR A 125 -0.17 -2.74 -19.57
N GLU A 126 0.85 -2.97 -18.73
CA GLU A 126 0.65 -3.18 -17.29
C GLU A 126 0.38 -1.86 -16.57
N SER A 127 1.10 -0.79 -16.92
CA SER A 127 0.84 0.56 -16.36
C SER A 127 -0.57 1.05 -16.69
N LEU A 128 -1.04 0.85 -17.93
CA LEU A 128 -2.41 1.18 -18.32
C LEU A 128 -3.44 0.32 -17.57
N HIS A 129 -3.15 -0.98 -17.38
CA HIS A 129 -4.01 -1.87 -16.60
C HIS A 129 -4.11 -1.41 -15.14
N LEU A 130 -2.98 -1.05 -14.52
CA LEU A 130 -2.92 -0.55 -13.16
C LEU A 130 -3.76 0.73 -13.00
N LEU A 131 -3.59 1.70 -13.89
CA LEU A 131 -4.36 2.96 -13.89
C LEU A 131 -5.87 2.70 -13.97
N ARG A 132 -6.31 1.88 -14.93
CA ARG A 132 -7.74 1.54 -15.07
C ARG A 132 -8.29 0.82 -13.84
N ARG A 133 -7.49 -0.06 -13.23
CA ARG A 133 -7.87 -0.76 -12.00
C ARG A 133 -7.97 0.20 -10.82
N LYS A 134 -7.05 1.17 -10.71
CA LYS A 134 -7.09 2.22 -9.68
C LYS A 134 -8.35 3.05 -9.79
N HIS A 135 -8.64 3.55 -10.97
CA HIS A 135 -9.84 4.35 -11.26
C HIS A 135 -11.15 3.62 -10.93
N LYS A 136 -11.25 2.33 -11.27
CA LYS A 136 -12.45 1.52 -10.99
C LYS A 136 -12.66 1.23 -9.50
N ASN A 137 -11.58 1.15 -8.72
CA ASN A 137 -11.61 0.68 -7.34
C ASN A 137 -11.63 1.82 -6.32
N GLN A 138 -11.59 3.07 -6.77
CA GLN A 138 -11.85 4.25 -5.95
C GLN A 138 -13.35 4.57 -6.00
#